data_AF-A0A852T3P7-F1
#
_entry.id   AF-A0A852T3P7-F1
#
_cell.length_a   1.000
_cell.length_b   1.000
_cell.length_c   1.000
_cell.angle_alpha   90.00
_cell.angle_beta   90.00
_cell.angle_gamma   90.00
#
_symmetry.space_group_name_H-M   'P 1'
#
loop_
_entity.id
_entity.type
_entity.pdbx_description
1 polymer ?
#
loop_
_entity_poly.entity_id
_entity_poly.type
_entity_poly.pdbx_seq_one_letter_code
_entity_poly.pdbx_strand_id
1 'polypeptide(L)'
;MVDVEQQPELSDDPVSAFTTAEELTATQTFPSRRARLEAERSKPAKRERVIVRPTRDGRDATTVARTERAARPPRRARAARPARAARNEGRRWGVHAVVMLALAAFFGTAALPAYATTGEGSTVGAARTALAVQTLTGGGVTQVVARDGLDIQESPQALDSTTNSTVSPTVQALAVQLMGAVAAGRLVGSTPNHIPEIADLAEGRAVPGCGVDYRVLQAISIALDNFNQVGVSDINRRCTGQIEGAGTESAHYADGGGHALDFYLLNGSPLTGGDAKSVQLIKILDPLVPDGTGLGQIGCRSSMDLTNFKPFDDTCNHLHIDFLKSAGSALRYG
;
A
#
# COMPACT_ATOMS: atom_id res chain seq x y z
N MET A 1 -19.13 70.24 -5.36
CA MET A 1 -18.11 69.90 -4.35
C MET A 1 -18.68 68.72 -3.61
N VAL A 2 -18.26 67.50 -3.97
CA VAL A 2 -18.76 66.25 -3.41
C VAL A 2 -17.54 65.44 -2.98
N ASP A 3 -17.70 64.86 -1.81
CA ASP A 3 -16.88 64.02 -0.93
C ASP A 3 -15.64 63.30 -1.48
N VAL A 4 -14.60 63.29 -0.64
CA VAL A 4 -13.55 62.26 -0.64
C VAL A 4 -13.71 61.47 0.67
N GLU A 5 -14.15 60.21 0.51
CA GLU A 5 -14.35 59.21 1.55
C GLU A 5 -13.07 58.83 2.31
N GLN A 6 -13.27 58.50 3.57
CA GLN A 6 -12.33 57.90 4.51
C GLN A 6 -11.93 56.48 4.07
N GLN A 7 -10.63 56.21 4.01
CA GLN A 7 -10.11 54.83 4.05
C GLN A 7 -10.05 54.36 5.51
N PRO A 8 -10.46 53.11 5.83
CA PRO A 8 -10.25 52.53 7.15
C PRO A 8 -8.81 51.99 7.28
N GLU A 9 -8.16 52.31 8.40
CA GLU A 9 -6.88 51.71 8.78
C GLU A 9 -7.06 50.24 9.15
N LEU A 10 -6.17 49.39 8.63
CA LEU A 10 -6.05 47.98 9.00
C LEU A 10 -5.25 47.85 10.30
N SER A 11 -5.82 47.14 11.28
CA SER A 11 -5.20 46.83 12.57
C SER A 11 -4.25 45.62 12.46
N ASP A 12 -3.00 45.80 12.89
CA ASP A 12 -1.94 44.79 12.95
C ASP A 12 -2.02 43.89 14.20
N ASP A 13 -3.06 43.04 14.33
CA ASP A 13 -3.05 41.98 15.36
C ASP A 13 -3.84 40.72 14.92
N PRO A 14 -3.17 39.58 14.61
CA PRO A 14 -3.83 38.37 14.11
C PRO A 14 -4.53 37.53 15.18
N VAL A 15 -4.51 37.91 16.46
CA VAL A 15 -5.11 37.11 17.55
C VAL A 15 -6.52 37.60 17.94
N SER A 16 -6.89 38.81 17.53
CA SER A 16 -8.19 39.43 17.88
C SER A 16 -9.33 39.07 16.91
N ALA A 17 -9.04 38.45 15.77
CA ALA A 17 -10.00 38.24 14.69
C ALA A 17 -10.97 37.04 14.89
N PHE A 18 -10.89 36.31 16.01
CA PHE A 18 -11.67 35.08 16.22
C PHE A 18 -12.74 35.15 17.32
N THR A 19 -13.04 36.32 17.89
CA THR A 19 -13.97 36.42 19.03
C THR A 19 -15.15 37.39 18.88
N THR A 20 -15.47 37.88 17.68
CA THR A 20 -16.68 38.69 17.46
C THR A 20 -17.80 37.88 16.80
N ALA A 21 -18.91 37.72 17.53
CA ALA A 21 -20.06 36.91 17.14
C ALA A 21 -20.95 37.51 16.02
N GLU A 22 -20.48 38.54 15.30
CA GLU A 22 -21.26 39.28 14.29
C GLU A 22 -20.92 38.96 12.83
N GLU A 23 -19.93 38.09 12.56
CA GLU A 23 -19.55 37.73 11.17
C GLU A 23 -20.03 36.32 10.73
N LEU A 24 -20.97 35.71 11.46
CA LEU A 24 -21.48 34.36 11.20
C LEU A 24 -22.81 34.30 10.41
N THR A 25 -23.22 35.38 9.75
CA THR A 25 -24.44 35.45 8.94
C THR A 25 -24.15 35.64 7.45
N ALA A 26 -23.41 34.69 6.86
CA ALA A 26 -23.42 34.46 5.42
C ALA A 26 -24.05 33.08 5.13
N THR A 27 -25.37 33.08 4.97
CA THR A 27 -26.19 31.91 4.65
C THR A 27 -25.83 31.39 3.26
N GLN A 28 -24.87 30.46 3.16
CA GLN A 28 -24.73 29.62 1.96
C GLN A 28 -25.81 28.54 2.00
N THR A 29 -26.87 28.76 1.21
CA THR A 29 -27.96 27.80 1.03
C THR A 29 -27.45 26.60 0.24
N PHE A 30 -27.05 25.53 0.93
CA PHE A 30 -26.77 24.25 0.28
C PHE A 30 -28.10 23.60 -0.17
N PRO A 31 -28.22 23.16 -1.43
CA PRO A 31 -29.43 22.48 -1.88
C PRO A 31 -29.61 21.18 -1.10
N SER A 32 -30.81 20.96 -0.58
CA SER A 32 -31.14 19.75 0.17
C SER A 32 -30.91 18.50 -0.68
N ARG A 33 -30.61 17.37 -0.03
CA ARG A 33 -30.43 16.05 -0.67
C ARG A 33 -31.57 15.70 -1.64
N ARG A 34 -32.77 16.19 -1.37
CA ARG A 34 -33.97 16.01 -2.21
C ARG A 34 -33.88 16.78 -3.53
N ALA A 35 -33.42 18.04 -3.51
CA ALA A 35 -33.23 18.86 -4.70
C ALA A 35 -32.15 18.27 -5.63
N ARG A 36 -31.10 17.65 -5.05
CA ARG A 36 -30.05 16.99 -5.83
C ARG A 36 -30.55 15.74 -6.58
N LEU A 37 -31.45 14.97 -5.97
CA LEU A 37 -32.03 13.77 -6.59
C LEU A 37 -33.04 14.11 -7.70
N GLU A 38 -33.81 15.19 -7.55
CA GLU A 38 -34.72 15.67 -8.60
C GLU A 38 -33.97 16.23 -9.82
N ALA A 39 -32.82 16.86 -9.61
CA ALA A 39 -31.93 17.33 -10.68
C ALA A 39 -31.26 16.17 -11.47
N GLU A 40 -31.00 15.02 -10.83
CA GLU A 40 -30.51 13.84 -11.56
C GLU A 40 -31.59 13.15 -12.38
N ARG A 41 -32.82 13.12 -11.85
CA ARG A 41 -33.97 12.47 -12.53
C ARG A 41 -34.46 13.23 -13.78
N SER A 42 -34.09 14.51 -13.90
CA SER A 42 -34.48 15.40 -15.00
C SER A 42 -33.47 15.46 -16.15
N LYS A 43 -32.33 14.74 -16.07
CA LYS A 43 -31.36 14.68 -17.17
C LYS A 43 -31.85 13.77 -18.30
N PRO A 44 -31.92 14.23 -19.55
CA PRO A 44 -32.33 13.41 -20.68
C PRO A 44 -31.24 12.37 -21.02
N ALA A 45 -31.61 11.09 -21.00
CA ALA A 45 -30.72 9.99 -21.36
C ALA A 45 -30.48 9.98 -22.88
N LYS A 46 -29.29 10.42 -23.33
CA LYS A 46 -28.80 10.13 -24.68
C LYS A 46 -28.42 8.65 -24.76
N ARG A 47 -29.35 7.82 -25.25
CA ARG A 47 -29.06 6.45 -25.70
C ARG A 47 -28.58 6.49 -27.14
N GLU A 48 -27.26 6.43 -27.34
CA GLU A 48 -26.69 6.16 -28.65
C GLU A 48 -26.70 4.64 -28.87
N ARG A 49 -27.60 4.19 -29.73
CA ARG A 49 -27.80 2.77 -30.06
C ARG A 49 -26.83 2.42 -31.19
N VAL A 50 -25.67 1.85 -30.87
CA VAL A 50 -24.79 1.23 -31.87
C VAL A 50 -25.45 -0.07 -32.34
N ILE A 51 -25.98 -0.05 -33.57
CA ILE A 51 -26.51 -1.23 -34.27
C ILE A 51 -25.32 -1.90 -34.95
N VAL A 52 -24.80 -2.98 -34.37
CA VAL A 52 -23.88 -3.89 -35.06
C VAL A 52 -24.72 -4.86 -35.88
N ARG A 53 -24.64 -4.75 -37.22
CA ARG A 53 -25.20 -5.74 -38.15
C ARG A 53 -24.34 -7.01 -38.12
N PRO A 54 -24.92 -8.21 -38.00
CA PRO A 54 -24.18 -9.45 -38.20
C PRO A 54 -24.08 -9.75 -39.71
N THR A 55 -22.86 -9.74 -40.25
CA THR A 55 -22.59 -10.37 -41.56
C THR A 55 -22.52 -11.88 -41.37
N ARG A 56 -23.40 -12.56 -42.08
CA ARG A 56 -23.57 -14.00 -42.14
C ARG A 56 -23.01 -14.44 -43.49
N ASP A 57 -21.85 -15.08 -43.49
CA ASP A 57 -21.42 -15.93 -44.60
C ASP A 57 -21.32 -17.36 -44.07
N GLY A 58 -22.05 -18.24 -44.73
CA GLY A 58 -22.02 -19.68 -44.49
C GLY A 58 -21.33 -20.41 -45.63
N ARG A 59 -21.20 -21.73 -45.41
CA ARG A 59 -20.75 -22.82 -46.32
C ARG A 59 -19.22 -23.03 -46.36
N ASP A 60 -18.67 -24.23 -46.26
CA ASP A 60 -19.20 -25.60 -46.22
C ASP A 60 -18.21 -26.52 -45.48
N ALA A 61 -18.74 -27.58 -44.88
CA ALA A 61 -17.98 -28.73 -44.43
C ALA A 61 -17.93 -29.78 -45.55
N THR A 62 -16.74 -30.27 -45.92
CA THR A 62 -16.61 -31.61 -46.50
C THR A 62 -15.25 -32.23 -46.21
N THR A 63 -15.32 -33.41 -45.63
CA THR A 63 -14.28 -34.39 -45.29
C THR A 63 -13.68 -35.05 -46.54
N VAL A 64 -12.35 -35.16 -46.68
CA VAL A 64 -11.68 -36.29 -47.34
C VAL A 64 -10.29 -36.51 -46.73
N ALA A 65 -9.96 -37.78 -46.49
CA ALA A 65 -8.73 -38.28 -45.90
C ALA A 65 -7.63 -38.62 -46.93
N ARG A 66 -6.37 -38.60 -46.45
CA ARG A 66 -5.27 -39.56 -46.72
C ARG A 66 -4.72 -39.69 -48.16
N THR A 67 -3.43 -39.37 -48.36
CA THR A 67 -2.35 -40.34 -48.67
C THR A 67 -0.97 -39.69 -48.87
N GLU A 68 0.05 -40.48 -48.56
CA GLU A 68 1.50 -40.24 -48.59
C GLU A 68 2.09 -39.95 -49.98
N ARG A 69 3.18 -39.16 -50.06
CA ARG A 69 4.48 -39.62 -50.60
C ARG A 69 5.62 -38.60 -50.53
N ALA A 70 6.71 -39.04 -49.90
CA ALA A 70 8.10 -39.04 -50.37
C ALA A 70 8.85 -37.74 -50.76
N ALA A 71 9.81 -37.39 -49.89
CA ALA A 71 11.27 -37.39 -50.11
C ALA A 71 11.98 -36.36 -51.04
N ARG A 72 12.73 -35.45 -50.36
CA ARG A 72 14.18 -35.09 -50.54
C ARG A 72 14.59 -34.03 -51.62
N PRO A 73 15.83 -33.44 -51.59
CA PRO A 73 16.27 -32.23 -50.85
C PRO A 73 17.02 -31.19 -51.75
N PRO A 74 17.99 -30.38 -51.25
CA PRO A 74 17.86 -28.97 -50.85
C PRO A 74 18.50 -27.98 -51.85
N ARG A 75 18.25 -26.66 -51.69
CA ARG A 75 19.03 -25.63 -52.39
C ARG A 75 19.36 -24.41 -51.51
N ARG A 76 20.65 -24.40 -51.15
CA ARG A 76 21.63 -23.30 -51.08
C ARG A 76 21.34 -22.05 -50.24
N ALA A 77 22.24 -21.89 -49.27
CA ALA A 77 22.60 -20.67 -48.57
C ALA A 77 22.90 -19.47 -49.48
N ARG A 78 22.60 -18.28 -48.98
CA ARG A 78 23.35 -17.06 -49.28
C ARG A 78 23.38 -16.15 -48.06
N ALA A 79 24.58 -15.97 -47.52
CA ALA A 79 24.89 -14.97 -46.51
C ALA A 79 25.56 -13.74 -47.16
N ALA A 80 25.43 -12.63 -46.43
CA ALA A 80 26.22 -11.40 -46.43
C ALA A 80 26.10 -10.42 -47.62
N ARG A 81 25.70 -9.18 -47.31
CA ARG A 81 26.65 -8.07 -47.14
C ARG A 81 26.07 -6.89 -46.35
N PRO A 82 26.91 -6.15 -45.60
CA PRO A 82 26.52 -4.99 -44.79
C PRO A 82 26.84 -3.65 -45.49
N ALA A 83 26.52 -2.58 -44.74
CA ALA A 83 26.97 -1.20 -44.84
C ALA A 83 26.05 -0.21 -45.55
N ARG A 84 25.52 0.73 -44.76
CA ARG A 84 25.82 2.17 -44.96
C ARG A 84 25.54 2.96 -43.67
N ALA A 85 26.62 3.48 -43.11
CA ALA A 85 26.61 4.64 -42.25
C ALA A 85 26.34 5.90 -43.08
N ALA A 86 25.58 6.83 -42.53
CA ALA A 86 25.66 8.25 -42.88
C ALA A 86 25.38 9.08 -41.63
N ARG A 87 26.38 9.90 -41.30
CA ARG A 87 26.39 10.95 -40.29
C ARG A 87 25.59 12.17 -40.78
N ASN A 88 25.01 12.92 -39.84
CA ASN A 88 25.34 14.33 -39.53
C ASN A 88 24.28 14.87 -38.55
N GLU A 89 24.61 15.26 -37.32
CA GLU A 89 25.28 16.51 -36.87
C GLU A 89 24.36 17.74 -36.79
N GLY A 90 24.36 18.39 -35.61
CA GLY A 90 23.76 19.71 -35.35
C GLY A 90 22.95 19.77 -34.04
N ARG A 91 23.54 19.83 -32.83
CA ARG A 91 24.01 21.04 -32.09
C ARG A 91 22.85 22.03 -31.82
N ARG A 92 22.40 22.30 -30.58
CA ARG A 92 22.99 23.18 -29.53
C ARG A 92 22.05 23.19 -28.31
N TRP A 93 22.56 22.94 -27.09
CA TRP A 93 22.80 23.92 -25.99
C TRP A 93 21.57 24.64 -25.41
N GLY A 94 21.34 24.42 -24.12
CA GLY A 94 20.42 25.17 -23.26
C GLY A 94 20.65 24.80 -21.80
N VAL A 95 21.59 25.50 -21.17
CA VAL A 95 21.95 25.42 -19.76
C VAL A 95 20.93 26.23 -18.96
N HIS A 96 20.27 25.64 -17.96
CA HIS A 96 19.78 26.39 -16.80
C HIS A 96 19.93 25.53 -15.55
N ALA A 97 21.04 25.77 -14.86
CA ALA A 97 21.14 25.57 -13.42
C ALA A 97 20.45 26.75 -12.74
N VAL A 98 19.55 26.46 -11.79
CA VAL A 98 19.17 27.39 -10.71
C VAL A 98 19.06 26.60 -9.41
N VAL A 99 20.14 26.72 -8.64
CA VAL A 99 20.29 26.88 -7.18
C VAL A 99 19.08 26.56 -6.28
N MET A 100 19.27 25.50 -5.48
CA MET A 100 19.04 25.34 -4.02
C MET A 100 18.17 26.37 -3.27
N LEU A 101 17.22 25.87 -2.48
CA LEU A 101 17.03 26.38 -1.11
C LEU A 101 16.57 25.28 -0.15
N ALA A 102 17.21 25.30 1.02
CA ALA A 102 17.19 24.29 2.05
C ALA A 102 15.97 24.42 2.99
N LEU A 103 15.53 23.29 3.52
CA LEU A 103 14.86 23.20 4.83
C LEU A 103 15.37 21.92 5.53
N ALA A 104 16.64 21.97 5.91
CA ALA A 104 17.20 21.13 6.95
C ALA A 104 17.30 21.98 8.21
N ALA A 105 16.32 21.87 9.11
CA ALA A 105 16.39 22.45 10.45
C ALA A 105 15.44 21.68 11.37
N PHE A 106 15.96 20.62 12.00
CA PHE A 106 15.78 20.29 13.43
C PHE A 106 16.57 19.01 13.75
N PHE A 107 17.90 19.13 13.79
CA PHE A 107 18.74 18.20 14.54
C PHE A 107 19.54 19.02 15.55
N GLY A 108 18.91 19.25 16.70
CA GLY A 108 19.59 19.75 17.88
C GLY A 108 20.60 18.71 18.34
N THR A 109 21.86 19.10 18.36
CA THR A 109 22.98 18.34 18.91
C THR A 109 22.76 18.11 20.41
N ALA A 110 22.44 16.89 20.81
CA ALA A 110 22.73 16.40 22.15
C ALA A 110 23.95 15.49 22.06
N ALA A 111 25.02 15.88 22.74
CA ALA A 111 26.24 15.10 22.86
C ALA A 111 25.93 13.77 23.57
N LEU A 112 26.30 12.65 22.93
CA LEU A 112 26.29 11.33 23.55
C LEU A 112 27.65 11.10 24.25
N PRO A 113 27.68 10.60 25.50
CA PRO A 113 28.86 9.92 25.98
C PRO A 113 28.88 8.50 25.39
N ALA A 114 29.98 8.20 24.71
CA ALA A 114 30.26 6.89 24.13
C ALA A 114 30.69 5.91 25.23
N TYR A 115 29.88 4.87 25.49
CA TYR A 115 30.37 3.65 26.14
C TYR A 115 29.71 2.42 25.52
N ALA A 116 30.51 1.36 25.43
CA ALA A 116 30.17 -0.03 25.08
C ALA A 116 30.01 -0.37 23.58
N THR A 117 31.17 -0.49 22.93
CA THR A 117 31.40 -1.50 21.90
C THR A 117 31.71 -2.84 22.58
N THR A 118 30.93 -3.88 22.28
CA THR A 118 31.39 -5.28 22.09
C THR A 118 30.23 -6.10 21.51
N GLY A 119 30.48 -6.84 20.42
CA GLY A 119 29.64 -7.96 19.98
C GLY A 119 29.21 -7.87 18.52
N GLU A 120 29.74 -8.78 17.70
CA GLU A 120 29.62 -8.85 16.25
C GLU A 120 28.17 -9.06 15.75
N GLY A 121 27.77 -8.30 14.71
CA GLY A 121 26.52 -8.53 13.99
C GLY A 121 26.06 -7.33 13.16
N SER A 122 26.38 -7.36 11.86
CA SER A 122 25.81 -6.54 10.77
C SER A 122 25.49 -5.05 11.05
N THR A 123 26.33 -4.16 10.52
CA THR A 123 26.24 -2.69 10.63
C THR A 123 24.95 -2.05 10.07
N VAL A 124 24.10 -2.83 9.40
CA VAL A 124 22.80 -2.38 8.88
C VAL A 124 21.68 -2.52 9.92
N GLY A 125 21.83 -3.42 10.89
CA GLY A 125 20.85 -3.63 11.98
C GLY A 125 20.96 -2.56 13.08
N ALA A 126 22.17 -2.28 13.55
CA ALA A 126 22.42 -1.37 14.66
C ALA A 126 22.03 0.09 14.38
N ALA A 127 22.12 0.53 13.12
CA ALA A 127 21.73 1.90 12.73
C ALA A 127 20.19 2.10 12.73
N ARG A 128 19.40 1.03 12.57
CA ARG A 128 17.93 1.10 12.62
C ARG A 128 17.40 1.17 14.05
N THR A 129 18.10 0.56 15.00
CA THR A 129 17.76 0.63 16.44
C THR A 129 17.89 2.04 16.99
N ALA A 130 18.85 2.83 16.48
CA ALA A 130 19.06 4.21 16.92
C ALA A 130 18.02 5.22 16.37
N LEU A 131 17.38 4.94 15.22
CA LEU A 131 16.47 5.89 14.57
C LEU A 131 15.02 5.83 15.09
N ALA A 132 14.66 4.80 15.87
CA ALA A 132 13.39 4.75 16.59
C ALA A 132 13.42 5.54 17.92
N VAL A 133 14.55 6.17 18.24
CA VAL A 133 14.74 6.99 19.45
C VAL A 133 14.35 8.44 19.17
N GLN A 134 13.08 8.68 18.86
CA GLN A 134 12.49 10.03 18.93
C GLN A 134 11.18 9.98 19.73
N THR A 135 11.38 10.00 21.05
CA THR A 135 10.58 10.70 22.06
C THR A 135 9.10 11.00 21.72
N LEU A 136 8.19 10.10 22.09
CA LEU A 136 6.87 10.52 22.58
C LEU A 136 7.00 10.87 24.07
N THR A 137 7.26 12.15 24.36
CA THR A 137 7.19 12.69 25.72
C THR A 137 5.74 13.03 26.05
N GLY A 138 5.09 12.17 26.83
CA GLY A 138 3.74 12.38 27.34
C GLY A 138 3.33 11.36 28.40
N GLY A 139 4.18 11.14 29.42
CA GLY A 139 3.83 10.35 30.60
C GLY A 139 4.76 9.16 30.89
N GLY A 140 5.88 9.42 31.56
CA GLY A 140 6.43 8.55 32.61
C GLY A 140 6.93 7.13 32.31
N VAL A 141 6.80 6.59 31.10
CA VAL A 141 7.37 5.27 30.76
C VAL A 141 7.99 5.33 29.37
N THR A 142 9.32 5.39 29.30
CA THR A 142 10.07 5.09 28.07
C THR A 142 9.94 3.60 27.78
N GLN A 143 8.93 3.19 27.02
CA GLN A 143 8.91 1.86 26.42
C GLN A 143 9.71 1.89 25.13
N VAL A 144 10.96 1.46 25.23
CA VAL A 144 11.78 1.06 24.08
C VAL A 144 11.27 -0.31 23.66
N VAL A 145 10.51 -0.39 22.57
CA VAL A 145 10.20 -1.70 21.96
C VAL A 145 11.43 -2.10 21.14
N ALA A 146 12.41 -2.67 21.83
CA ALA A 146 13.42 -3.49 21.17
C ALA A 146 12.69 -4.65 20.49
N ARG A 147 13.01 -4.92 19.21
CA ARG A 147 12.48 -6.07 18.46
C ARG A 147 12.86 -7.42 19.10
N ASP A 148 13.78 -7.40 20.05
CA ASP A 148 14.32 -8.57 20.71
C ASP A 148 13.56 -8.85 22.02
N GLY A 149 12.53 -9.68 21.94
CA GLY A 149 12.15 -10.56 23.06
C GLY A 149 11.52 -9.94 24.31
N LEU A 150 10.88 -8.78 24.23
CA LEU A 150 9.99 -8.32 25.31
C LEU A 150 8.58 -8.86 25.06
N ASP A 151 8.09 -9.70 25.98
CA ASP A 151 6.68 -10.06 26.11
C ASP A 151 5.83 -8.81 25.87
N ILE A 152 4.99 -8.83 24.84
CA ILE A 152 4.00 -7.78 24.63
C ILE A 152 3.10 -7.81 25.87
N GLN A 153 3.29 -6.88 26.80
CA GLN A 153 2.50 -6.75 28.04
C GLN A 153 1.11 -6.13 27.78
N GLU A 154 0.61 -6.28 26.56
CA GLU A 154 -0.71 -5.82 26.15
C GLU A 154 -1.62 -7.02 25.93
N SER A 155 -2.92 -6.85 26.19
CA SER A 155 -3.86 -7.91 25.90
C SER A 155 -3.89 -8.20 24.39
N PRO A 156 -4.05 -9.47 23.96
CA PRO A 156 -4.21 -9.82 22.56
C PRO A 156 -5.23 -8.98 21.80
N GLN A 157 -6.31 -8.57 22.48
CA GLN A 157 -7.37 -7.73 21.94
C GLN A 157 -6.90 -6.29 21.66
N ALA A 158 -5.95 -5.75 22.44
CA ALA A 158 -5.41 -4.40 22.24
C ALA A 158 -4.53 -4.31 20.97
N LEU A 159 -4.00 -5.44 20.50
CA LEU A 159 -3.23 -5.52 19.25
C LEU A 159 -4.14 -5.51 18.02
N ASP A 160 -5.41 -5.86 18.16
CA ASP A 160 -6.34 -5.82 17.06
C ASP A 160 -6.99 -4.43 16.93
N SER A 161 -6.48 -3.58 16.04
CA SER A 161 -7.02 -2.22 15.90
C SER A 161 -8.27 -2.14 15.02
N THR A 162 -8.78 -3.24 14.45
CA THR A 162 -9.84 -3.25 13.43
C THR A 162 -11.20 -2.78 13.96
N THR A 163 -11.45 -3.00 15.26
CA THR A 163 -12.69 -2.62 15.94
C THR A 163 -12.48 -1.77 17.20
N ASN A 164 -11.23 -1.59 17.63
CA ASN A 164 -10.90 -0.83 18.83
C ASN A 164 -11.06 0.68 18.62
N SER A 165 -11.40 1.39 19.70
CA SER A 165 -11.49 2.85 19.73
C SER A 165 -10.18 3.56 20.10
N THR A 166 -9.12 2.79 20.37
CA THR A 166 -7.77 3.28 20.67
C THR A 166 -6.73 2.45 19.94
N VAL A 167 -5.57 3.04 19.67
CA VAL A 167 -4.41 2.34 19.12
C VAL A 167 -3.47 1.97 20.26
N SER A 168 -3.07 0.70 20.36
CA SER A 168 -2.07 0.27 21.35
C SER A 168 -0.69 0.86 21.04
N PRO A 169 0.14 1.16 22.06
CA PRO A 169 1.52 1.57 21.87
C PRO A 169 2.33 0.62 20.98
N THR A 170 2.12 -0.70 21.08
CA THR A 170 2.83 -1.68 20.24
C THR A 170 2.44 -1.56 18.76
N VAL A 171 1.14 -1.43 18.46
CA VAL A 171 0.64 -1.22 17.09
C VAL A 171 1.16 0.10 16.53
N GLN A 172 1.04 1.19 17.31
CA GLN A 172 1.52 2.51 16.91
C GLN A 172 3.02 2.50 16.61
N ALA A 173 3.84 1.90 17.47
CA ALA A 173 5.29 1.84 17.28
C ALA A 173 5.67 1.11 15.99
N LEU A 174 5.02 0.00 15.67
CA LEU A 174 5.26 -0.72 14.42
C LEU A 174 4.78 0.09 13.21
N ALA A 175 3.61 0.71 13.30
CA ALA A 175 3.09 1.58 12.24
C ALA A 175 4.04 2.76 11.95
N VAL A 176 4.61 3.39 12.97
CA VAL A 176 5.65 4.44 12.82
C VAL A 176 6.87 3.92 12.04
N GLN A 177 7.35 2.71 12.35
CA GLN A 177 8.45 2.09 11.60
C GLN A 177 8.09 1.86 10.13
N LEU A 178 6.88 1.40 9.85
CA LEU A 178 6.38 1.19 8.49
C LEU A 178 6.24 2.52 7.73
N MET A 179 5.79 3.60 8.37
CA MET A 179 5.76 4.93 7.76
C MET A 179 7.16 5.47 7.46
N GLY A 180 8.17 5.10 8.25
CA GLY A 180 9.58 5.32 7.90
C GLY A 180 9.99 4.60 6.59
N ALA A 181 9.50 3.37 6.38
CA ALA A 181 9.72 2.65 5.13
C ALA A 181 8.98 3.26 3.93
N VAL A 182 7.79 3.85 4.16
CA VAL A 182 7.06 4.64 3.14
C VAL A 182 7.87 5.87 2.73
N ALA A 183 8.35 6.65 3.71
CA ALA A 183 9.17 7.83 3.45
C ALA A 183 10.47 7.50 2.68
N ALA A 184 11.03 6.31 2.92
CA ALA A 184 12.20 5.80 2.20
C ALA A 184 11.89 5.19 0.81
N GLY A 185 10.63 5.15 0.37
CA GLY A 185 10.21 4.53 -0.89
C GLY A 185 10.31 3.00 -0.91
N ARG A 186 10.48 2.38 0.27
CA ARG A 186 10.59 0.93 0.44
C ARG A 186 9.24 0.25 0.61
N LEU A 187 8.27 0.94 1.19
CA LEU A 187 6.88 0.51 1.23
C LEU A 187 6.05 1.43 0.34
N VAL A 188 5.33 0.86 -0.62
CA VAL A 188 4.49 1.63 -1.57
C VAL A 188 3.08 1.06 -1.62
N GLY A 189 2.10 1.95 -1.80
CA GLY A 189 0.70 1.59 -1.99
C GLY A 189 0.28 1.54 -3.46
N SER A 190 -0.86 0.91 -3.73
CA SER A 190 -1.55 0.98 -5.03
C SER A 190 -2.69 2.00 -5.00
N THR A 191 -3.55 2.01 -6.04
CA THR A 191 -4.80 2.79 -6.04
C THR A 191 -5.98 1.82 -6.12
N PRO A 192 -6.95 1.88 -5.18
CA PRO A 192 -7.00 2.74 -4.00
C PRO A 192 -5.84 2.51 -3.00
N ASN A 193 -5.49 3.57 -2.28
CA ASN A 193 -4.30 3.57 -1.44
C ASN A 193 -4.67 3.23 0.01
N HIS A 194 -4.09 2.15 0.53
CA HIS A 194 -4.28 1.67 1.90
C HIS A 194 -3.16 2.09 2.87
N ILE A 195 -2.11 2.78 2.39
CA ILE A 195 -1.07 3.34 3.26
C ILE A 195 -1.62 4.35 4.29
N PRO A 196 -2.66 5.17 4.01
CA PRO A 196 -3.25 6.04 5.02
C PRO A 196 -3.74 5.32 6.29
N GLU A 197 -4.19 4.06 6.19
CA GLU A 197 -4.60 3.27 7.36
C GLU A 197 -3.43 3.05 8.33
N ILE A 198 -2.24 2.74 7.78
CA ILE A 198 -1.00 2.61 8.58
C ILE A 198 -0.59 3.96 9.15
N ALA A 199 -0.77 5.05 8.39
CA ALA A 199 -0.45 6.40 8.85
C ALA A 199 -1.33 6.81 10.04
N ASP A 200 -2.63 6.51 10.00
CA ASP A 200 -3.55 6.77 11.12
C ASP A 200 -3.09 6.04 12.39
N LEU A 201 -2.71 4.77 12.27
CA LEU A 201 -2.17 4.01 13.40
C LEU A 201 -0.84 4.59 13.92
N ALA A 202 0.04 5.04 13.04
CA ALA A 202 1.31 5.67 13.42
C ALA A 202 1.09 6.97 14.20
N GLU A 203 0.04 7.72 13.85
CA GLU A 203 -0.39 8.93 14.55
C GLU A 203 -1.22 8.64 15.82
N GLY A 204 -1.46 7.36 16.15
CA GLY A 204 -2.25 6.94 17.30
C GLY A 204 -3.75 7.19 17.11
N ARG A 205 -4.21 7.38 15.88
CA ARG A 205 -5.62 7.61 15.53
C ARG A 205 -6.33 6.30 15.26
N ALA A 206 -7.32 5.97 16.09
CA ALA A 206 -8.28 4.92 15.78
C ALA A 206 -9.42 5.49 14.93
N VAL A 207 -9.33 5.30 13.61
CA VAL A 207 -10.38 5.72 12.68
C VAL A 207 -11.40 4.59 12.51
N PRO A 208 -12.71 4.83 12.77
CA PRO A 208 -13.72 3.79 12.69
C PRO A 208 -13.75 3.10 11.31
N GLY A 209 -13.55 1.78 11.29
CA GLY A 209 -13.56 0.98 10.06
C GLY A 209 -12.28 1.07 9.22
N CYS A 210 -11.22 1.67 9.76
CA CYS A 210 -9.91 1.81 9.11
C CYS A 210 -8.76 1.18 9.92
N GLY A 211 -9.07 0.34 10.91
CA GLY A 211 -8.06 -0.36 11.68
C GLY A 211 -7.36 -1.45 10.86
N VAL A 212 -6.19 -1.87 11.32
CA VAL A 212 -5.38 -2.91 10.69
C VAL A 212 -4.95 -3.89 11.77
N ASP A 213 -5.12 -5.17 11.51
CA ASP A 213 -4.65 -6.24 12.39
C ASP A 213 -3.13 -6.14 12.58
N TYR A 214 -2.65 -6.25 13.82
CA TYR A 214 -1.22 -6.18 14.10
C TYR A 214 -0.40 -7.20 13.31
N ARG A 215 -0.96 -8.38 13.04
CA ARG A 215 -0.32 -9.43 12.25
C ARG A 215 -0.08 -9.01 10.79
N VAL A 216 -0.98 -8.20 10.23
CA VAL A 216 -0.80 -7.59 8.90
C VAL A 216 0.41 -6.65 8.91
N LEU A 217 0.52 -5.77 9.93
CA LEU A 217 1.67 -4.87 10.06
C LEU A 217 2.99 -5.65 10.23
N GLN A 218 2.99 -6.74 11.02
CA GLN A 218 4.14 -7.61 11.21
C GLN A 218 4.55 -8.30 9.90
N ALA A 219 3.59 -8.82 9.12
CA ALA A 219 3.86 -9.43 7.82
C ALA A 219 4.50 -8.42 6.84
N ILE A 220 4.03 -7.17 6.81
CA ILE A 220 4.66 -6.10 6.02
C ILE A 220 6.10 -5.84 6.50
N SER A 221 6.34 -5.76 7.80
CA SER A 221 7.69 -5.56 8.34
C SER A 221 8.64 -6.71 7.96
N ILE A 222 8.19 -7.96 8.06
CA ILE A 222 9.01 -9.12 7.69
C ILE A 222 9.32 -9.11 6.19
N ALA A 223 8.36 -8.73 5.34
CA ALA A 223 8.62 -8.53 3.93
C ALA A 223 9.67 -7.43 3.71
N LEU A 224 9.58 -6.30 4.42
CA LEU A 224 10.57 -5.23 4.34
C LEU A 224 11.95 -5.63 4.89
N ASP A 225 12.07 -6.66 5.73
CA ASP A 225 13.37 -7.16 6.18
C ASP A 225 14.03 -8.09 5.14
N ASN A 226 13.26 -8.65 4.21
CA ASN A 226 13.71 -9.60 3.19
C ASN A 226 13.73 -9.04 1.76
N PHE A 227 13.05 -7.92 1.53
CA PHE A 227 12.93 -7.26 0.23
C PHE A 227 13.27 -5.76 0.35
N ASN A 228 13.96 -5.24 -0.66
CA ASN A 228 14.34 -3.82 -0.74
C ASN A 228 13.11 -2.92 -0.94
N GLN A 229 12.12 -3.40 -1.68
CA GLN A 229 10.84 -2.72 -1.90
C GLN A 229 9.68 -3.71 -1.80
N VAL A 230 8.60 -3.27 -1.15
CA VAL A 230 7.35 -3.99 -0.92
C VAL A 230 6.20 -3.10 -1.37
N GLY A 231 5.31 -3.62 -2.22
CA GLY A 231 4.10 -2.95 -2.63
C GLY A 231 2.86 -3.67 -2.12
N VAL A 232 1.97 -2.91 -1.48
CA VAL A 232 0.70 -3.38 -0.92
C VAL A 232 -0.45 -2.79 -1.72
N SER A 233 -1.36 -3.65 -2.20
CA SER A 233 -2.54 -3.21 -2.94
C SER A 233 -3.75 -3.03 -2.05
N ASP A 234 -3.95 -3.91 -1.07
CA ASP A 234 -5.13 -3.91 -0.21
C ASP A 234 -4.80 -4.29 1.24
N ILE A 235 -5.46 -3.60 2.18
CA ILE A 235 -5.43 -3.90 3.62
C ILE A 235 -6.86 -3.86 4.17
N ASN A 236 -7.39 -2.68 4.49
CA ASN A 236 -8.76 -2.54 4.98
C ASN A 236 -9.67 -1.95 3.89
N ARG A 237 -10.29 -2.82 3.09
CA ARG A 237 -11.27 -2.43 2.06
C ARG A 237 -12.53 -1.78 2.67
N ARG A 238 -12.81 -1.98 3.96
CA ARG A 238 -13.90 -1.26 4.64
C ARG A 238 -13.56 0.23 4.79
N CYS A 239 -12.29 0.58 4.99
CA CYS A 239 -11.83 1.96 5.10
C CYS A 239 -12.05 2.73 3.79
N THR A 240 -11.73 2.09 2.66
CA THR A 240 -11.84 2.67 1.32
C THR A 240 -13.23 2.52 0.70
N GLY A 241 -14.11 1.72 1.31
CA GLY A 241 -15.44 1.40 0.79
C GLY A 241 -15.43 0.44 -0.42
N GLN A 242 -14.31 -0.23 -0.68
CA GLN A 242 -14.19 -1.21 -1.76
C GLN A 242 -14.93 -2.50 -1.41
N ILE A 243 -15.68 -3.03 -2.37
CA ILE A 243 -16.31 -4.34 -2.28
C ILE A 243 -15.84 -5.15 -3.48
N GLU A 244 -14.96 -6.10 -3.22
CA GLU A 244 -14.28 -6.91 -4.22
C GLU A 244 -14.25 -8.38 -3.78
N GLY A 245 -14.03 -9.30 -4.72
CA GLY A 245 -13.93 -10.74 -4.43
C GLY A 245 -15.13 -11.28 -3.64
N ALA A 246 -14.86 -11.85 -2.47
CA ALA A 246 -15.87 -12.39 -1.53
C ALA A 246 -16.81 -11.34 -0.92
N GLY A 247 -16.69 -10.07 -1.31
CA GLY A 247 -17.56 -8.98 -0.86
C GLY A 247 -17.33 -8.67 0.62
N THR A 248 -18.43 -8.46 1.36
CA THR A 248 -18.37 -8.13 2.80
C THR A 248 -17.86 -9.27 3.67
N GLU A 249 -17.82 -10.49 3.15
CA GLU A 249 -17.27 -11.68 3.82
C GLU A 249 -15.75 -11.81 3.68
N SER A 250 -15.12 -10.96 2.85
CA SER A 250 -13.66 -10.91 2.73
C SER A 250 -13.02 -10.43 4.03
N ALA A 251 -11.89 -11.00 4.45
CA ALA A 251 -11.12 -10.52 5.59
C ALA A 251 -10.58 -9.08 5.44
N HIS A 252 -10.54 -8.54 4.21
CA HIS A 252 -10.29 -7.10 4.03
C HIS A 252 -11.45 -6.22 4.53
N TYR A 253 -12.66 -6.77 4.72
CA TYR A 253 -13.89 -6.03 5.01
C TYR A 253 -14.63 -6.50 6.28
N ALA A 254 -14.69 -7.81 6.49
CA ALA A 254 -15.39 -8.45 7.59
C ALA A 254 -14.82 -8.01 8.95
N ASP A 255 -15.67 -8.02 9.98
CA ASP A 255 -15.30 -7.77 11.38
C ASP A 255 -14.53 -6.47 11.65
N GLY A 256 -14.72 -5.43 10.84
CA GLY A 256 -13.94 -4.17 10.97
C GLY A 256 -13.01 -3.91 9.80
N GLY A 257 -12.74 -4.96 9.02
CA GLY A 257 -11.78 -4.98 7.92
C GLY A 257 -10.34 -4.96 8.40
N GLY A 258 -9.38 -5.04 7.49
CA GLY A 258 -7.95 -4.97 7.85
C GLY A 258 -7.37 -6.25 8.44
N HIS A 259 -8.07 -7.38 8.31
CA HIS A 259 -7.56 -8.71 8.69
C HIS A 259 -6.85 -9.44 7.54
N ALA A 260 -6.74 -8.82 6.37
CA ALA A 260 -6.03 -9.39 5.23
C ALA A 260 -5.08 -8.38 4.59
N LEU A 261 -4.17 -8.91 3.78
CA LEU A 261 -3.10 -8.18 3.13
C LEU A 261 -2.84 -8.73 1.73
N ASP A 262 -2.91 -7.85 0.73
CA ASP A 262 -2.54 -8.16 -0.64
C ASP A 262 -1.22 -7.49 -0.98
N PHE A 263 -0.17 -8.30 -1.18
CA PHE A 263 1.07 -7.83 -1.79
C PHE A 263 0.97 -7.91 -3.31
N TYR A 264 1.23 -6.81 -4.01
CA TYR A 264 1.24 -6.80 -5.47
C TYR A 264 2.63 -6.67 -6.07
N LEU A 265 3.64 -6.29 -5.28
CA LEU A 265 4.98 -5.99 -5.75
C LEU A 265 6.05 -6.39 -4.72
N LEU A 266 7.11 -7.06 -5.15
CA LEU A 266 8.34 -7.24 -4.35
C LEU A 266 9.57 -6.94 -5.20
N ASN A 267 10.49 -6.11 -4.72
CA ASN A 267 11.69 -5.67 -5.43
C ASN A 267 11.40 -5.25 -6.88
N GLY A 268 10.36 -4.42 -7.08
CA GLY A 268 9.96 -3.93 -8.39
C GLY A 268 9.35 -4.96 -9.35
N SER A 269 9.08 -6.19 -8.91
CA SER A 269 8.40 -7.20 -9.75
C SER A 269 6.99 -7.46 -9.26
N PRO A 270 6.00 -7.53 -10.16
CA PRO A 270 4.62 -7.85 -9.81
C PRO A 270 4.52 -9.29 -9.30
N LEU A 271 3.56 -9.53 -8.42
CA LEU A 271 3.29 -10.84 -7.84
C LEU A 271 2.11 -11.55 -8.50
N THR A 272 2.12 -12.86 -8.42
CA THR A 272 1.00 -13.72 -8.87
C THR A 272 0.53 -14.71 -7.82
N GLY A 273 1.18 -14.73 -6.65
CA GLY A 273 0.95 -15.73 -5.61
C GLY A 273 1.63 -17.08 -5.88
N GLY A 274 2.27 -17.23 -7.04
CA GLY A 274 3.08 -18.40 -7.38
C GLY A 274 4.37 -18.10 -8.14
N ASP A 275 4.68 -16.84 -8.41
CA ASP A 275 6.01 -16.44 -8.87
C ASP A 275 7.07 -16.66 -7.78
N ALA A 276 8.35 -16.60 -8.19
CA ALA A 276 9.46 -16.92 -7.30
C ALA A 276 9.52 -16.05 -6.03
N LYS A 277 9.11 -14.78 -6.10
CA LYS A 277 9.15 -13.87 -4.94
C LYS A 277 7.97 -14.12 -4.02
N SER A 278 6.78 -14.41 -4.55
CA SER A 278 5.66 -14.90 -3.73
C SER A 278 6.03 -16.17 -2.99
N VAL A 279 6.58 -17.18 -3.68
CA VAL A 279 7.01 -18.44 -3.05
C VAL A 279 8.09 -18.23 -1.99
N GLN A 280 9.02 -17.31 -2.22
CA GLN A 280 10.03 -16.93 -1.23
C GLN A 280 9.39 -16.33 0.03
N LEU A 281 8.49 -15.35 -0.12
CA LEU A 281 7.81 -14.71 1.01
C LEU A 281 6.92 -15.71 1.77
N ILE A 282 6.21 -16.60 1.07
CA ILE A 282 5.42 -17.67 1.70
C ILE A 282 6.30 -18.54 2.60
N LYS A 283 7.47 -18.97 2.13
CA LYS A 283 8.39 -19.81 2.93
C LYS A 283 8.95 -19.09 4.15
N ILE A 284 9.16 -17.77 4.05
CA ILE A 284 9.61 -16.94 5.17
C ILE A 284 8.49 -16.84 6.22
N LEU A 285 7.25 -16.61 5.77
CA LEU A 285 6.12 -16.36 6.66
C LEU A 285 5.51 -17.62 7.26
N ASP A 286 5.47 -18.75 6.54
CA ASP A 286 4.79 -19.97 7.00
C ASP A 286 5.17 -20.41 8.42
N PRO A 287 6.46 -20.46 8.83
CA PRO A 287 6.78 -20.85 10.21
C PRO A 287 6.45 -19.77 11.26
N LEU A 288 6.23 -18.52 10.84
CA LEU A 288 6.04 -17.36 11.72
C LEU A 288 4.56 -17.04 11.93
N VAL A 289 3.74 -17.22 10.89
CA VAL A 289 2.30 -16.96 10.99
C VAL A 289 1.63 -17.97 11.90
N PRO A 290 0.56 -17.59 12.62
CA PRO A 290 -0.17 -18.55 13.42
C PRO A 290 -0.90 -19.58 12.56
N ASP A 291 -1.19 -20.74 13.16
CA ASP A 291 -1.99 -21.77 12.50
C ASP A 291 -3.37 -21.25 12.13
N GLY A 292 -3.84 -21.62 10.93
CA GLY A 292 -5.12 -21.18 10.40
C GLY A 292 -5.06 -19.91 9.55
N THR A 293 -3.87 -19.32 9.37
CA THR A 293 -3.68 -18.16 8.47
C THR A 293 -4.02 -18.55 7.04
N GLY A 294 -4.95 -17.85 6.39
CA GLY A 294 -5.33 -18.09 5.01
C GLY A 294 -4.24 -17.63 4.04
N LEU A 295 -4.07 -18.38 2.96
CA LEU A 295 -3.15 -18.08 1.88
C LEU A 295 -3.85 -18.24 0.54
N GLY A 296 -4.07 -17.14 -0.19
CA GLY A 296 -4.73 -17.20 -1.49
C GLY A 296 -3.89 -17.86 -2.58
N GLN A 297 -4.41 -17.83 -3.81
CA GLN A 297 -3.68 -18.21 -5.04
C GLN A 297 -3.20 -19.66 -5.08
N ILE A 298 -3.93 -20.61 -4.46
CA ILE A 298 -3.53 -22.03 -4.48
C ILE A 298 -3.33 -22.58 -5.89
N GLY A 299 -4.15 -22.14 -6.87
CA GLY A 299 -4.06 -22.55 -8.28
C GLY A 299 -2.93 -21.88 -9.08
N CYS A 300 -2.19 -20.94 -8.50
CA CYS A 300 -1.17 -20.15 -9.19
C CYS A 300 0.25 -20.68 -8.96
N ARG A 301 0.41 -21.65 -8.06
CA ARG A 301 1.70 -22.25 -7.67
C ARG A 301 1.65 -23.78 -7.73
N SER A 302 2.83 -24.40 -7.82
CA SER A 302 2.94 -25.83 -7.56
C SER A 302 2.59 -26.15 -6.10
N SER A 303 2.20 -27.39 -5.83
CA SER A 303 1.95 -27.85 -4.46
C SER A 303 3.16 -27.59 -3.56
N MET A 304 2.90 -27.14 -2.34
CA MET A 304 3.89 -26.79 -1.33
C MET A 304 3.44 -27.35 0.02
N ASP A 305 4.40 -27.88 0.79
CA ASP A 305 4.16 -28.27 2.18
C ASP A 305 4.11 -27.00 3.04
N LEU A 306 2.96 -26.76 3.67
CA LEU A 306 2.70 -25.59 4.51
C LEU A 306 2.26 -26.06 5.89
N THR A 307 2.82 -25.43 6.92
CA THR A 307 2.56 -25.78 8.32
C THR A 307 1.37 -25.01 8.86
N ASN A 308 1.44 -23.68 8.76
CA ASN A 308 0.48 -22.79 9.40
C ASN A 308 -0.50 -22.18 8.39
N PHE A 309 -0.05 -21.96 7.15
CA PHE A 309 -0.92 -21.46 6.09
C PHE A 309 -1.99 -22.48 5.68
N LYS A 310 -3.21 -22.00 5.43
CA LYS A 310 -4.35 -22.74 4.88
C LYS A 310 -4.69 -22.18 3.49
N PRO A 311 -4.29 -22.90 2.41
CA PRO A 311 -4.48 -22.41 1.06
C PRO A 311 -5.95 -22.31 0.62
N PHE A 312 -6.28 -21.31 -0.19
CA PHE A 312 -7.58 -21.18 -0.86
C PHE A 312 -7.48 -20.55 -2.26
N ASP A 313 -8.57 -20.61 -3.01
CA ASP A 313 -8.66 -20.08 -4.37
C ASP A 313 -8.75 -18.55 -4.38
N ASP A 314 -7.88 -17.92 -5.16
CA ASP A 314 -7.89 -16.48 -5.41
C ASP A 314 -7.17 -16.17 -6.74
N THR A 315 -7.30 -14.95 -7.23
CA THR A 315 -6.78 -14.48 -8.52
C THR A 315 -5.24 -14.34 -8.53
N CYS A 316 -4.61 -14.76 -9.64
CA CYS A 316 -3.15 -14.84 -9.79
C CYS A 316 -2.47 -13.49 -10.14
N ASN A 317 -2.86 -12.40 -9.50
CA ASN A 317 -2.32 -11.05 -9.76
C ASN A 317 -1.77 -10.34 -8.50
N HIS A 318 -1.76 -11.05 -7.37
CA HIS A 318 -1.18 -10.61 -6.09
C HIS A 318 -0.86 -11.83 -5.21
N LEU A 319 -0.30 -11.61 -4.03
CA LEU A 319 -0.18 -12.59 -2.96
C LEU A 319 -1.08 -12.17 -1.79
N HIS A 320 -2.11 -12.94 -1.54
CA HIS A 320 -3.10 -12.71 -0.48
C HIS A 320 -2.76 -13.48 0.80
N ILE A 321 -2.84 -12.79 1.93
CA ILE A 321 -2.70 -13.37 3.27
C ILE A 321 -3.88 -12.93 4.15
N ASP A 322 -4.56 -13.87 4.78
CA ASP A 322 -5.77 -13.66 5.59
C ASP A 322 -5.53 -14.13 7.03
N PHE A 323 -5.78 -13.26 8.02
CA PHE A 323 -5.64 -13.56 9.44
C PHE A 323 -6.98 -13.65 10.19
N LEU A 324 -8.13 -13.44 9.54
CA LEU A 324 -9.44 -13.36 10.17
C LEU A 324 -9.78 -14.62 10.98
N LYS A 325 -9.40 -15.80 10.46
CA LYS A 325 -9.62 -17.10 11.11
C LYS A 325 -8.35 -17.69 11.73
N SER A 326 -7.26 -16.93 11.74
CA SER A 326 -5.97 -17.36 12.26
C SER A 326 -5.94 -17.30 13.79
N ALA A 327 -5.31 -18.30 14.42
CA ALA A 327 -5.16 -18.34 15.87
C ALA A 327 -4.18 -17.26 16.38
N GLY A 328 -4.29 -16.83 17.64
CA GLY A 328 -3.32 -15.91 18.25
C GLY A 328 -3.30 -14.49 17.65
N SER A 329 -2.66 -13.56 18.36
CA SER A 329 -2.70 -12.11 18.06
C SER A 329 -1.43 -11.54 17.43
N ALA A 330 -0.42 -12.37 17.19
CA ALA A 330 0.88 -11.95 16.67
C ALA A 330 1.56 -13.08 15.89
N LEU A 331 2.42 -12.73 14.94
CA LEU A 331 3.39 -13.64 14.35
C LEU A 331 4.42 -14.05 15.40
N ARG A 332 4.83 -15.31 15.35
CA ARG A 332 5.96 -15.83 16.13
C ARG A 332 7.22 -15.22 15.54
N TYR A 333 7.76 -14.19 16.17
CA TYR A 333 9.14 -13.80 15.88
C TYR A 333 10.07 -14.87 16.46
N GLY A 334 10.97 -15.36 15.62
CA GLY A 334 12.04 -16.29 16.03
C GLY A 334 13.11 -15.62 16.86
#